data_AF-A0A8X8FVB7-F1
#
_entry.id   AF-A0A8X8FVB7-F1
#
_cell.length_a   1.000
_cell.length_b   1.000
_cell.length_c   1.000
_cell.angle_alpha   90.00
_cell.angle_beta   90.00
_cell.angle_gamma   90.00
#
_symmetry.space_group_name_H-M   'P 1'
#
loop_
_entity.id
_entity.type
_entity.pdbx_description
1 polymer ?
#
loop_
_entity_poly.entity_id
_entity_poly.type
_entity_poly.pdbx_seq_one_letter_code
_entity_poly.pdbx_strand_id
1 'polypeptide(L)'
;MLALRRDAAAGIPAAMRDLADVMQRCGFGKLHGPLFEKHVDEMAAQMRPDQVHLLRAAAARRQALCETIPGTFDEQVQQQRQLLQDAAGKGDLLARLRQRTRAFTQQAKAGLPDDADALIDEALMSSDPRALFELASLHNTSPELLAKAGMRTTRSDGAALVLVACERGLDCSASSEFGDDLCIASAMCTEDLDTVVLNAAAAEGRTEEVQARMQWMRTMLDEVDRAR
;
A
#
# COMPACT_ATOMS: atom_id res chain seq x y z
N MET A 1 0.47 0.40 -18.89
CA MET A 1 1.43 1.51 -18.72
C MET A 1 1.23 2.70 -19.65
N LEU A 2 1.16 2.54 -20.98
CA LEU A 2 0.95 3.68 -21.90
C LEU A 2 -0.34 4.47 -21.62
N ALA A 3 -1.46 3.78 -21.39
CA ALA A 3 -2.74 4.40 -21.03
C ALA A 3 -2.63 5.16 -19.70
N LEU A 4 -2.14 4.50 -18.64
CA LEU A 4 -1.93 5.12 -17.32
C LEU A 4 -1.14 6.42 -17.39
N ARG A 5 -0.01 6.44 -18.13
CA ARG A 5 0.80 7.67 -18.29
C ARG A 5 0.06 8.77 -19.05
N ARG A 6 -0.73 8.41 -20.06
CA ARG A 6 -1.57 9.36 -20.81
C ARG A 6 -2.65 9.97 -19.92
N ASP A 7 -3.32 9.14 -19.13
CA ASP A 7 -4.41 9.54 -18.24
C ASP A 7 -3.87 10.41 -17.08
N ALA A 8 -2.71 10.07 -16.54
CA ALA A 8 -2.00 10.89 -15.56
C ALA A 8 -1.62 12.26 -16.16
N ALA A 9 -1.08 12.28 -17.39
CA ALA A 9 -0.77 13.53 -18.10
C ALA A 9 -2.02 14.36 -18.44
N ALA A 10 -3.17 13.72 -18.62
CA ALA A 10 -4.47 14.37 -18.80
C ALA A 10 -5.07 14.91 -17.49
N GLY A 11 -4.41 14.68 -16.35
CA GLY A 11 -4.85 15.22 -15.07
C GLY A 11 -5.94 14.41 -14.36
N ILE A 12 -6.10 13.13 -14.73
CA ILE A 12 -7.02 12.21 -14.05
C ILE A 12 -6.42 11.82 -12.68
N PRO A 13 -7.07 12.17 -11.55
CA PRO A 13 -6.45 12.04 -10.21
C PRO A 13 -6.07 10.59 -9.87
N ALA A 14 -6.97 9.64 -10.15
CA ALA A 14 -6.71 8.23 -9.92
C ALA A 14 -5.49 7.73 -10.72
N ALA A 15 -5.35 8.15 -11.98
CA ALA A 15 -4.22 7.77 -12.82
C ALA A 15 -2.90 8.43 -12.36
N MET A 16 -2.96 9.67 -11.88
CA MET A 16 -1.80 10.33 -11.27
C MET A 16 -1.31 9.57 -10.03
N ARG A 17 -2.23 9.21 -9.12
CA ARG A 17 -1.93 8.38 -7.95
C ARG A 17 -1.35 7.02 -8.35
N ASP A 18 -2.00 6.32 -9.27
CA ASP A 18 -1.59 4.96 -9.65
C ASP A 18 -0.22 4.98 -10.37
N LEU A 19 0.08 6.03 -11.15
CA LEU A 19 1.42 6.21 -11.71
C LEU A 19 2.46 6.46 -10.62
N ALA A 20 2.15 7.32 -9.64
CA ALA A 20 3.02 7.57 -8.49
C ALA A 20 3.28 6.29 -7.66
N ASP A 21 2.30 5.40 -7.56
CA ASP A 21 2.42 4.09 -6.92
C ASP A 21 3.44 3.21 -7.65
N VAL A 22 3.25 3.08 -8.96
CA VAL A 22 4.13 2.30 -9.84
C VAL A 22 5.57 2.81 -9.76
N MET A 23 5.79 4.13 -9.76
CA MET A 23 7.14 4.71 -9.61
C MET A 23 7.82 4.33 -8.30
N GLN A 24 7.07 4.37 -7.19
CA GLN A 24 7.58 3.94 -5.89
C GLN A 24 7.89 2.44 -5.88
N ARG A 25 6.97 1.62 -6.37
CA ARG A 25 7.16 0.16 -6.46
C ARG A 25 8.30 -0.21 -7.39
N CYS A 26 8.70 0.66 -8.30
CA CYS A 26 9.90 0.49 -9.12
C CYS A 26 11.19 0.92 -8.42
N GLY A 27 11.14 1.28 -7.12
CA GLY A 27 12.28 1.81 -6.38
C GLY A 27 12.82 3.08 -7.03
N PHE A 28 11.96 3.83 -7.73
CA PHE A 28 12.33 4.98 -8.55
C PHE A 28 13.39 4.64 -9.60
N GLY A 29 13.16 3.55 -10.35
CA GLY A 29 14.04 3.07 -11.42
C GLY A 29 15.14 2.11 -10.97
N LYS A 30 15.14 1.67 -9.71
CA LYS A 30 16.14 0.73 -9.18
C LYS A 30 15.77 -0.74 -9.36
N LEU A 31 14.50 -1.05 -9.57
CA LEU A 31 13.98 -2.42 -9.65
C LEU A 31 13.82 -2.91 -11.10
N HIS A 32 14.80 -2.57 -11.94
CA HIS A 32 15.00 -3.15 -13.28
C HIS A 32 16.48 -3.12 -13.66
N GLY A 33 16.86 -3.92 -14.66
CA GLY A 33 18.22 -3.97 -15.19
C GLY A 33 19.22 -4.76 -14.33
N PRO A 34 20.53 -4.73 -14.67
CA PRO A 34 21.50 -5.71 -14.18
C PRO A 34 21.69 -5.75 -12.66
N LEU A 35 21.54 -4.61 -11.96
CA LEU A 35 21.65 -4.58 -10.50
C LEU A 35 20.46 -5.28 -9.82
N PHE A 36 19.26 -5.11 -10.39
CA PHE A 36 18.07 -5.81 -9.89
C PHE A 36 18.15 -7.31 -10.21
N GLU A 37 18.59 -7.68 -11.41
CA GLU A 37 18.83 -9.08 -11.79
C GLU A 37 19.83 -9.76 -10.84
N LYS A 38 20.92 -9.06 -10.50
CA LYS A 38 21.89 -9.54 -9.50
C LYS A 38 21.25 -9.75 -8.12
N HIS A 39 20.41 -8.82 -7.67
CA HIS A 39 19.69 -8.97 -6.39
C HIS A 39 18.75 -10.19 -6.40
N VAL A 40 18.05 -10.42 -7.52
CA VAL A 40 17.20 -11.59 -7.71
C VAL A 40 18.01 -12.88 -7.69
N ASP A 41 19.20 -12.91 -8.31
CA ASP A 41 20.11 -14.05 -8.27
C ASP A 41 20.61 -14.34 -6.84
N GLU A 42 20.99 -13.30 -6.09
CA GLU A 42 21.43 -13.41 -4.70
C GLU A 42 20.33 -13.96 -3.79
N MET A 43 19.09 -13.51 -3.98
CA MET A 43 17.93 -14.02 -3.24
C MET A 43 17.61 -15.46 -3.63
N ALA A 44 17.59 -15.77 -4.93
CA ALA A 44 17.34 -17.12 -5.44
C ALA A 44 18.32 -18.16 -4.88
N ALA A 45 19.59 -17.78 -4.67
CA ALA A 45 20.61 -18.65 -4.10
C ALA A 45 20.31 -19.11 -2.65
N GLN A 46 19.44 -18.38 -1.94
CA GLN A 46 19.06 -18.67 -0.55
C GLN A 46 17.68 -19.33 -0.44
N MET A 47 16.95 -19.45 -1.56
CA MET A 47 15.60 -20.02 -1.60
C MET A 47 15.61 -21.53 -1.82
N ARG A 48 14.48 -22.16 -1.50
CA ARG A 48 14.24 -23.55 -1.91
C ARG A 48 14.17 -23.63 -3.44
N PRO A 49 14.81 -24.62 -4.09
CA PRO A 49 14.90 -24.70 -5.56
C PRO A 49 13.53 -24.69 -6.27
N ASP A 50 12.51 -25.31 -5.66
CA ASP A 50 11.15 -25.38 -6.18
C ASP A 50 10.41 -24.02 -6.14
N GLN A 51 10.92 -23.02 -5.42
CA GLN A 51 10.30 -21.69 -5.31
C GLN A 51 10.99 -20.61 -6.14
N VAL A 52 12.21 -20.86 -6.63
CA VAL A 52 13.01 -19.88 -7.39
C VAL A 52 12.25 -19.36 -8.62
N HIS A 53 11.47 -20.22 -9.27
CA HIS A 53 10.69 -19.82 -10.45
C HIS A 53 9.63 -18.76 -10.14
N LEU A 54 9.07 -18.76 -8.92
CA LEU A 54 8.08 -17.77 -8.47
C LEU A 54 8.74 -16.41 -8.29
N LEU A 55 9.91 -16.36 -7.64
CA LEU A 55 10.71 -15.15 -7.51
C LEU A 55 11.07 -14.56 -8.88
N ARG A 56 11.54 -15.39 -9.80
CA ARG A 56 11.87 -14.97 -11.17
C ARG A 56 10.65 -14.41 -11.90
N ALA A 57 9.48 -15.02 -11.72
CA ALA A 57 8.24 -14.54 -12.33
C ALA A 57 7.79 -13.18 -11.76
N ALA A 58 7.84 -13.00 -10.44
CA ALA A 58 7.55 -11.72 -9.79
C ALA A 58 8.53 -10.62 -10.23
N ALA A 59 9.84 -10.94 -10.25
CA ALA A 59 10.87 -10.04 -10.73
C ALA A 59 10.67 -9.64 -12.20
N ALA A 60 10.32 -10.59 -13.08
CA ALA A 60 10.05 -10.30 -14.49
C ALA A 60 8.85 -9.37 -14.66
N ARG A 61 7.76 -9.57 -13.90
CA ARG A 61 6.61 -8.65 -13.88
C ARG A 61 7.02 -7.25 -13.42
N ARG A 62 7.79 -7.16 -12.33
CA ARG A 62 8.30 -5.87 -11.81
C ARG A 62 9.18 -5.17 -12.83
N GLN A 63 10.13 -5.87 -13.43
CA GLN A 63 11.03 -5.31 -14.43
C GLN A 63 10.27 -4.79 -15.65
N ALA A 64 9.34 -5.57 -16.20
CA ALA A 64 8.50 -5.15 -17.33
C ALA A 64 7.66 -3.90 -17.02
N LEU A 65 7.21 -3.75 -15.78
CA LEU A 65 6.53 -2.54 -15.32
C LEU A 65 7.48 -1.34 -15.30
N CYS A 66 8.66 -1.52 -14.69
CA CYS A 66 9.61 -0.45 -14.37
C CYS A 66 10.40 0.07 -15.57
N GLU A 67 10.72 -0.79 -16.55
CA GLU A 67 11.40 -0.39 -17.80
C GLU A 67 10.63 0.67 -18.60
N THR A 68 9.34 0.83 -18.34
CA THR A 68 8.48 1.81 -19.03
C THR A 68 8.44 3.20 -18.39
N ILE A 69 9.10 3.37 -17.24
CA ILE A 69 9.12 4.63 -16.48
C ILE A 69 10.41 5.39 -16.84
N PRO A 70 10.30 6.54 -17.54
CA PRO A 70 11.48 7.32 -17.90
C PRO A 70 12.02 8.10 -16.69
N GLY A 71 13.28 8.54 -16.82
CA GLY A 71 13.93 9.45 -15.88
C GLY A 71 14.87 8.75 -14.91
N THR A 72 15.79 9.54 -14.38
CA THR A 72 16.71 9.16 -13.30
C THR A 72 15.96 9.00 -11.98
N PHE A 73 16.63 8.42 -10.97
CA PHE A 73 16.09 8.27 -9.63
C PHE A 73 15.53 9.60 -9.06
N ASP A 74 16.32 10.68 -9.14
CA ASP A 74 15.92 11.97 -8.57
C ASP A 74 14.73 12.57 -9.32
N GLU A 75 14.71 12.48 -10.66
CA GLU A 75 13.58 12.93 -11.48
C GLU A 75 12.30 12.16 -11.15
N GLN A 76 12.41 10.84 -11.00
CA GLN A 76 11.28 9.99 -10.64
C GLN A 76 10.77 10.30 -9.22
N VAL A 77 11.64 10.55 -8.24
CA VAL A 77 11.22 10.95 -6.90
C VAL A 77 10.46 12.27 -6.93
N GLN A 78 10.93 13.28 -7.68
CA GLN A 78 10.25 14.57 -7.77
C GLN A 78 8.90 14.44 -8.49
N GLN A 79 8.87 13.73 -9.63
CA GLN A 79 7.63 13.51 -10.37
C GLN A 79 6.62 12.73 -9.55
N GLN A 80 7.05 11.71 -8.80
CA GLN A 80 6.17 10.93 -7.93
C GLN A 80 5.51 11.80 -6.85
N ARG A 81 6.28 12.73 -6.23
CA ARG A 81 5.74 13.69 -5.25
C ARG A 81 4.74 14.64 -5.88
N GLN A 82 5.06 15.19 -7.05
CA GLN A 82 4.18 16.11 -7.78
C GLN A 82 2.87 15.43 -8.15
N LEU A 83 2.91 14.21 -8.68
CA LEU A 83 1.72 13.43 -9.04
C LEU A 83 0.80 13.20 -7.84
N LEU A 84 1.35 12.80 -6.68
CA LEU A 84 0.54 12.64 -5.48
C LEU A 84 -0.04 13.98 -4.99
N GLN A 85 0.73 15.06 -5.07
CA GLN A 85 0.25 16.39 -4.69
C GLN A 85 -0.88 16.88 -5.59
N ASP A 86 -0.76 16.70 -6.91
CA ASP A 86 -1.80 17.10 -7.85
C ASP A 86 -3.05 16.24 -7.73
N ALA A 87 -2.89 14.93 -7.54
CA ALA A 87 -4.01 14.02 -7.30
C ALA A 87 -4.77 14.40 -6.01
N ALA A 88 -4.03 14.64 -4.93
CA ALA A 88 -4.60 15.07 -3.65
C ALA A 88 -5.31 16.42 -3.77
N GLY A 89 -4.70 17.40 -4.44
CA GLY A 89 -5.30 18.72 -4.70
C GLY A 89 -6.55 18.67 -5.58
N LYS A 90 -6.77 17.57 -6.31
CA LYS A 90 -7.98 17.29 -7.09
C LYS A 90 -8.99 16.41 -6.34
N GLY A 91 -8.78 16.14 -5.05
CA GLY A 91 -9.71 15.40 -4.19
C GLY A 91 -9.55 13.89 -4.20
N ASP A 92 -8.43 13.34 -4.72
CA ASP A 92 -8.20 11.89 -4.66
C ASP A 92 -7.93 11.44 -3.22
N LEU A 93 -8.88 10.70 -2.64
CA LEU A 93 -8.82 10.21 -1.25
C LEU A 93 -7.53 9.46 -0.92
N LEU A 94 -7.16 8.48 -1.76
CA LEU A 94 -5.97 7.66 -1.51
C LEU A 94 -4.67 8.49 -1.63
N ALA A 95 -4.61 9.45 -2.55
CA ALA A 95 -3.47 10.37 -2.62
C ALA A 95 -3.35 11.25 -1.36
N ARG A 96 -4.47 11.77 -0.84
CA ARG A 96 -4.49 12.55 0.42
C ARG A 96 -4.04 11.72 1.62
N LEU A 97 -4.52 10.48 1.75
CA LEU A 97 -4.05 9.54 2.78
C LEU A 97 -2.53 9.30 2.66
N ARG A 98 -2.02 9.06 1.45
CA ARG A 98 -0.59 8.85 1.20
C ARG A 98 0.27 10.06 1.53
N GLN A 99 -0.19 11.27 1.24
CA GLN A 99 0.52 12.48 1.64
C GLN A 99 0.66 12.55 3.16
N ARG A 100 -0.41 12.20 3.89
CA ARG A 100 -0.40 12.19 5.35
C ARG A 100 0.53 11.12 5.94
N THR A 101 0.53 9.91 5.40
CA THR A 101 1.47 8.83 5.79
C THR A 101 2.95 9.23 5.57
N ARG A 102 3.22 10.16 4.65
CA ARG A 102 4.57 10.65 4.31
C ARG A 102 4.94 11.97 4.99
N ALA A 103 4.03 12.57 5.75
CA ALA A 103 4.27 13.80 6.48
C ALA A 103 5.01 13.49 7.80
N PHE A 104 6.32 13.28 7.71
CA PHE A 104 7.15 12.85 8.84
C PHE A 104 7.53 13.98 9.82
N THR A 105 7.40 15.25 9.41
CA THR A 105 7.71 16.41 10.26
C THR A 105 6.43 17.13 10.69
N GLN A 106 6.46 17.80 11.85
CA GLN A 106 5.31 18.60 12.31
C GLN A 106 4.95 19.70 11.32
N GLN A 107 5.95 20.31 10.67
CA GLN A 107 5.74 21.30 9.62
C GLN A 107 5.02 20.70 8.41
N ALA A 108 5.43 19.51 7.96
CA ALA A 108 4.75 18.81 6.87
C ALA A 108 3.31 18.44 7.24
N LYS A 109 3.09 17.93 8.47
CA LYS A 109 1.75 17.60 8.99
C LYS A 109 0.83 18.82 9.03
N ALA A 110 1.34 19.97 9.50
CA ALA A 110 0.59 21.22 9.58
C ALA A 110 0.31 21.87 8.21
N GLY A 111 1.10 21.54 7.19
CA GLY A 111 0.93 22.03 5.83
C GLY A 111 -0.05 21.21 4.98
N LEU A 112 -0.63 20.12 5.51
CA LEU A 112 -1.61 19.33 4.79
C LEU A 112 -2.95 20.08 4.71
N PRO A 113 -3.61 20.11 3.54
CA PRO A 113 -4.83 20.90 3.34
C PRO A 113 -6.06 20.30 4.02
N ASP A 114 -6.05 19.00 4.29
CA ASP A 114 -7.21 18.27 4.81
C ASP A 114 -7.19 18.15 6.33
N ASP A 115 -8.38 18.29 6.93
CA ASP A 115 -8.62 17.88 8.31
C ASP A 115 -8.38 16.37 8.46
N ALA A 116 -7.63 15.99 9.48
CA ALA A 116 -7.19 14.60 9.66
C ALA A 116 -8.36 13.67 10.00
N ASP A 117 -9.28 14.14 10.85
CA ASP A 117 -10.37 13.34 11.36
C ASP A 117 -11.40 13.13 10.24
N ALA A 118 -11.75 14.20 9.51
CA ALA A 118 -12.63 14.11 8.34
C ALA A 118 -12.07 13.19 7.23
N LEU A 119 -10.74 13.20 7.01
CA LEU A 119 -10.10 12.32 6.03
C LEU A 119 -10.18 10.83 6.43
N ILE A 120 -10.06 10.54 7.74
CA ILE A 120 -10.21 9.18 8.25
C ILE A 120 -11.65 8.71 8.12
N ASP A 121 -12.62 9.56 8.47
CA ASP A 121 -14.05 9.25 8.30
C ASP A 121 -14.37 8.96 6.83
N GLU A 122 -13.87 9.78 5.90
CA GLU A 122 -14.06 9.55 4.46
C GLU A 122 -13.44 8.23 4.00
N ALA A 123 -12.28 7.86 4.55
CA ALA A 123 -11.62 6.58 4.26
C ALA A 123 -12.42 5.38 4.78
N LEU A 124 -12.99 5.47 5.99
CA LEU A 124 -13.89 4.45 6.54
C LEU A 124 -15.21 4.38 5.75
N MET A 125 -15.65 5.51 5.20
CA MET A 125 -16.81 5.63 4.31
C MET A 125 -16.50 5.32 2.84
N SER A 126 -15.30 4.90 2.50
CA SER A 126 -14.96 4.53 1.13
C SER A 126 -15.45 3.12 0.79
N SER A 127 -15.93 2.94 -0.44
CA SER A 127 -16.15 1.60 -1.00
C SER A 127 -14.88 1.01 -1.63
N ASP A 128 -13.80 1.80 -1.76
CA ASP A 128 -12.52 1.31 -2.25
C ASP A 128 -11.73 0.65 -1.11
N PRO A 129 -11.51 -0.68 -1.14
CA PRO A 129 -10.82 -1.39 -0.06
C PRO A 129 -9.36 -0.92 0.12
N ARG A 130 -8.76 -0.26 -0.89
CA ARG A 130 -7.44 0.35 -0.74
C ARG A 130 -7.43 1.46 0.31
N ALA A 131 -8.56 2.11 0.58
CA ALA A 131 -8.63 3.13 1.64
C ALA A 131 -8.33 2.53 3.02
N LEU A 132 -8.86 1.34 3.31
CA LEU A 132 -8.57 0.61 4.55
C LEU A 132 -7.09 0.20 4.63
N PHE A 133 -6.51 -0.22 3.51
CA PHE A 133 -5.08 -0.52 3.43
C PHE A 133 -4.20 0.71 3.69
N GLU A 134 -4.57 1.87 3.14
CA GLU A 134 -3.87 3.14 3.41
C GLU A 134 -4.02 3.57 4.87
N LEU A 135 -5.19 3.34 5.50
CA LEU A 135 -5.35 3.55 6.94
C LEU A 135 -4.44 2.64 7.77
N ALA A 136 -4.16 1.41 7.33
CA ALA A 136 -3.20 0.54 8.00
C ALA A 136 -1.77 1.14 7.96
N SER A 137 -1.41 1.75 6.83
CA SER A 137 -0.14 2.47 6.71
C SER A 137 -0.10 3.73 7.58
N LEU A 138 -1.21 4.45 7.67
CA LEU A 138 -1.34 5.61 8.56
C LEU A 138 -1.25 5.21 10.04
N HIS A 139 -1.84 4.06 10.43
CA HIS A 139 -1.73 3.52 11.78
C HIS A 139 -0.27 3.33 12.22
N ASN A 140 0.60 2.90 11.30
CA ASN A 140 2.00 2.67 11.60
C ASN A 140 2.81 3.96 11.74
N THR A 141 2.37 5.06 11.12
CA THR A 141 3.14 6.32 11.04
C THR A 141 2.57 7.45 11.89
N SER A 142 1.27 7.42 12.18
CA SER A 142 0.54 8.43 12.96
C SER A 142 -0.66 7.79 13.69
N PRO A 143 -0.44 6.81 14.58
CA PRO A 143 -1.52 6.12 15.30
C PRO A 143 -2.42 7.09 16.07
N GLU A 144 -1.89 8.21 16.56
CA GLU A 144 -2.63 9.24 17.29
C GLU A 144 -3.84 9.82 16.54
N LEU A 145 -3.81 9.78 15.20
CA LEU A 145 -4.90 10.30 14.38
C LEU A 145 -6.07 9.31 14.35
N LEU A 146 -5.79 8.01 14.25
CA LEU A 146 -6.83 6.97 14.29
C LEU A 146 -7.47 6.85 15.69
N ALA A 147 -6.69 7.09 16.76
CA ALA A 147 -7.23 7.16 18.12
C ALA A 147 -8.36 8.19 18.25
N LYS A 148 -8.19 9.36 17.62
CA LYS A 148 -9.17 10.45 17.65
C LYS A 148 -10.45 10.12 16.89
N ALA A 149 -10.31 9.38 15.79
CA ALA A 149 -11.44 8.84 15.03
C ALA A 149 -12.14 7.65 15.74
N GLY A 150 -11.87 7.41 17.03
CA GLY A 150 -12.50 6.35 17.80
C GLY A 150 -12.00 4.94 17.47
N MET A 151 -10.99 4.80 16.60
CA MET A 151 -10.29 3.53 16.45
C MET A 151 -9.45 3.29 17.69
N ARG A 152 -9.48 2.05 18.19
CA ARG A 152 -8.46 1.64 19.15
C ARG A 152 -7.12 1.69 18.40
N THR A 153 -6.05 2.08 19.06
CA THR A 153 -4.69 2.11 18.48
C THR A 153 -3.86 1.02 19.09
N THR A 154 -4.45 -0.18 19.18
CA THR A 154 -3.70 -1.37 19.56
C THR A 154 -2.81 -1.77 18.40
N ARG A 155 -1.72 -2.50 18.67
CA ARG A 155 -0.86 -3.01 17.59
C ARG A 155 -1.61 -3.94 16.63
N SER A 156 -2.77 -4.44 17.04
CA SER A 156 -3.62 -5.35 16.27
C SER A 156 -4.58 -4.62 15.30
N ASP A 157 -4.73 -3.29 15.40
CA ASP A 157 -5.58 -2.50 14.51
C ASP A 157 -5.05 -2.40 13.09
N GLY A 158 -3.75 -2.17 12.92
CA GLY A 158 -3.12 -2.17 11.59
C GLY A 158 -3.28 -3.50 10.86
N ALA A 159 -3.11 -4.63 11.58
CA ALA A 159 -3.33 -5.97 11.03
C ALA A 159 -4.79 -6.19 10.63
N ALA A 160 -5.74 -5.81 11.49
CA ALA A 160 -7.16 -5.93 11.19
C ALA A 160 -7.58 -5.09 9.97
N LEU A 161 -7.05 -3.87 9.81
CA LEU A 161 -7.31 -3.02 8.64
C LEU A 161 -6.88 -3.70 7.33
N VAL A 162 -5.69 -4.31 7.29
CA VAL A 162 -5.21 -5.03 6.10
C VAL A 162 -6.11 -6.23 5.81
N LEU A 163 -6.41 -7.06 6.82
CA LEU A 163 -7.22 -8.26 6.63
C LEU A 163 -8.65 -7.92 6.17
N VAL A 164 -9.27 -6.89 6.74
CA VAL A 164 -10.60 -6.43 6.31
C VAL A 164 -10.56 -5.80 4.92
N ALA A 165 -9.46 -5.13 4.52
CA ALA A 165 -9.29 -4.68 3.14
C ALA A 165 -9.31 -5.86 2.15
N CYS A 166 -8.62 -6.96 2.47
CA CYS A 166 -8.64 -8.19 1.69
C CYS A 166 -10.06 -8.78 1.58
N GLU A 167 -10.79 -8.88 2.70
CA GLU A 167 -12.18 -9.36 2.73
C GLU A 167 -13.13 -8.51 1.87
N ARG A 168 -12.83 -7.21 1.73
CA ARG A 168 -13.62 -6.27 0.94
C ARG A 168 -13.14 -6.15 -0.51
N GLY A 169 -12.30 -7.05 -0.98
CA GLY A 169 -11.94 -7.19 -2.39
C GLY A 169 -10.62 -6.54 -2.80
N LEU A 170 -9.76 -6.15 -1.85
CA LEU A 170 -8.35 -5.93 -2.17
C LEU A 170 -7.73 -7.26 -2.60
N ASP A 171 -7.07 -7.30 -3.76
CA ASP A 171 -6.35 -8.51 -4.19
C ASP A 171 -5.12 -8.71 -3.30
N CYS A 172 -5.24 -9.60 -2.33
CA CYS A 172 -4.20 -9.95 -1.38
C CYS A 172 -3.47 -11.24 -1.75
N SER A 173 -3.72 -11.80 -2.94
CA SER A 173 -3.12 -13.08 -3.36
C SER A 173 -1.60 -12.99 -3.57
N ALA A 174 -0.91 -14.11 -3.55
CA ALA A 174 0.51 -14.21 -3.88
C ALA A 174 0.85 -13.76 -5.32
N SER A 175 -0.13 -13.76 -6.23
CA SER A 175 0.00 -13.22 -7.58
C SER A 175 -0.37 -11.74 -7.72
N SER A 176 -0.84 -11.10 -6.65
CA SER A 176 -1.19 -9.69 -6.62
C SER A 176 0.05 -8.80 -6.65
N GLU A 177 -0.18 -7.49 -6.72
CA GLU A 177 0.89 -6.51 -6.56
C GLU A 177 1.60 -6.55 -5.21
N PHE A 178 0.86 -6.82 -4.13
CA PHE A 178 1.41 -6.98 -2.78
C PHE A 178 2.14 -8.31 -2.64
N GLY A 179 1.65 -9.37 -3.29
CA GLY A 179 2.35 -10.65 -3.39
C GLY A 179 3.70 -10.52 -4.09
N ASP A 180 3.76 -9.75 -5.18
CA ASP A 180 5.03 -9.42 -5.85
C ASP A 180 5.98 -8.63 -4.92
N ASP A 181 5.47 -7.66 -4.15
CA ASP A 181 6.27 -6.90 -3.20
C ASP A 181 6.83 -7.79 -2.08
N LEU A 182 6.02 -8.69 -1.51
CA LEU A 182 6.46 -9.68 -0.51
C LEU A 182 7.49 -10.64 -1.09
N CYS A 183 7.23 -11.19 -2.27
CA CYS A 183 8.13 -12.12 -2.93
C CYS A 183 9.51 -11.49 -3.19
N ILE A 184 9.54 -10.27 -3.73
CA ILE A 184 10.80 -9.57 -4.07
C ILE A 184 11.52 -9.05 -2.82
N ALA A 185 10.81 -8.63 -1.77
CA ALA A 185 11.43 -8.04 -0.59
C ALA A 185 11.86 -9.08 0.47
N SER A 186 11.14 -10.20 0.59
CA SER A 186 11.33 -11.17 1.68
C SER A 186 11.36 -12.64 1.23
N ALA A 187 11.39 -12.93 -0.08
CA ALA A 187 11.32 -14.28 -0.64
C ALA A 187 10.02 -15.05 -0.31
N MET A 188 8.98 -14.37 0.18
CA MET A 188 7.68 -14.94 0.52
C MET A 188 6.80 -15.00 -0.74
N CYS A 189 7.10 -15.93 -1.64
CA CYS A 189 6.49 -15.98 -2.98
C CYS A 189 5.24 -16.86 -3.11
N THR A 190 4.87 -17.57 -2.05
CA THR A 190 3.70 -18.47 -2.01
C THR A 190 2.63 -18.02 -1.04
N GLU A 191 2.90 -16.98 -0.25
CA GLU A 191 2.03 -16.55 0.83
C GLU A 191 1.15 -15.41 0.32
N ASP A 192 -0.14 -15.53 0.59
CA ASP A 192 -1.07 -14.42 0.44
C ASP A 192 -0.81 -13.40 1.58
N LEU A 193 -1.04 -12.11 1.31
CA LEU A 193 -0.76 -11.03 2.26
C LEU A 193 -1.53 -11.21 3.58
N ASP A 194 -2.77 -11.68 3.52
CA ASP A 194 -3.58 -11.98 4.70
C ASP A 194 -2.96 -13.10 5.56
N THR A 195 -2.43 -14.14 4.92
CA THR A 195 -1.73 -15.24 5.57
C THR A 195 -0.46 -14.75 6.25
N VAL A 196 0.32 -13.88 5.60
CA VAL A 196 1.49 -13.24 6.22
C VAL A 196 1.11 -12.44 7.46
N VAL A 197 0.06 -11.62 7.39
CA VAL A 197 -0.41 -10.80 8.50
C VAL A 197 -0.90 -11.67 9.66
N LEU A 198 -1.65 -12.74 9.38
CA LEU A 198 -2.14 -13.70 10.39
C LEU A 198 -0.99 -14.46 11.04
N ASN A 199 0.00 -14.91 10.26
CA ASN A 199 1.18 -15.61 10.79
C ASN A 199 2.02 -14.68 11.69
N ALA A 200 2.19 -13.42 11.31
CA ALA A 200 2.87 -12.43 12.14
C ALA A 200 2.12 -12.19 13.46
N ALA A 201 0.78 -12.06 13.41
CA ALA A 201 -0.03 -11.94 14.62
C ALA A 201 0.07 -13.18 15.52
N ALA A 202 0.08 -14.38 14.94
CA ALA A 202 0.21 -15.64 15.68
C ALA A 202 1.59 -15.77 16.34
N ALA A 203 2.67 -15.42 15.63
CA ALA A 203 4.02 -15.42 16.18
C ALA A 203 4.18 -14.48 17.39
N GLU A 204 3.40 -13.41 17.44
CA GLU A 204 3.36 -12.46 18.55
C GLU A 204 2.31 -12.79 19.63
N GLY A 205 1.58 -13.90 19.48
CA GLY A 205 0.52 -14.30 20.43
C GLY A 205 -0.71 -13.37 20.42
N ARG A 206 -0.95 -12.66 19.31
CA ARG A 206 -2.02 -11.65 19.16
C ARG A 206 -3.20 -12.11 18.31
N THR A 207 -3.28 -13.40 17.96
CA THR A 207 -4.34 -13.92 17.07
C THR A 207 -5.74 -13.56 17.54
N GLU A 208 -6.07 -13.80 18.82
CA GLU A 208 -7.39 -13.50 19.38
C GLU A 208 -7.69 -12.00 19.37
N GLU A 209 -6.69 -11.16 19.64
CA GLU A 209 -6.84 -9.70 19.61
C GLU A 209 -7.13 -9.22 18.19
N VAL A 210 -6.37 -9.70 17.19
CA VAL A 210 -6.58 -9.36 15.78
C VAL A 210 -7.98 -9.79 15.33
N GLN A 211 -8.42 -11.00 15.67
CA GLN A 211 -9.77 -11.48 15.35
C GLN A 211 -10.86 -10.60 15.97
N ALA A 212 -10.71 -10.20 17.25
CA ALA A 212 -11.64 -9.29 17.90
C ALA A 212 -11.66 -7.90 17.24
N ARG A 213 -10.50 -7.39 16.80
CA ARG A 213 -10.42 -6.11 16.07
C ARG A 213 -11.06 -6.21 14.68
N MET A 214 -10.85 -7.29 13.94
CA MET A 214 -11.53 -7.53 12.66
C MET A 214 -13.05 -7.54 12.84
N GLN A 215 -13.57 -8.26 13.84
CA GLN A 215 -15.02 -8.32 14.07
C GLN A 215 -15.62 -6.95 14.42
N TRP A 216 -14.91 -6.16 15.22
CA TRP A 216 -15.31 -4.79 15.51
C TRP A 216 -15.32 -3.91 14.24
N MET A 217 -14.27 -4.00 13.40
CA MET A 217 -14.20 -3.24 12.14
C MET A 217 -15.32 -3.63 11.18
N ARG A 218 -15.61 -4.93 11.03
CA ARG A 218 -16.74 -5.40 10.21
C ARG A 218 -18.06 -4.80 10.68
N THR A 219 -18.32 -4.83 11.98
CA THR A 219 -19.56 -4.27 12.56
C THR A 219 -19.69 -2.77 12.26
N MET A 220 -18.62 -2.02 12.48
CA MET A 220 -18.58 -0.58 12.20
C MET A 220 -18.77 -0.28 10.69
N LEU A 221 -18.09 -1.01 9.81
CA LEU A 221 -18.21 -0.82 8.36
C LEU A 221 -19.59 -1.24 7.83
N ASP A 222 -20.20 -2.28 8.39
CA ASP A 222 -21.57 -2.68 8.05
C ASP A 222 -22.60 -1.62 8.45
N GLU A 223 -22.41 -0.95 9.59
CA GLU A 223 -23.25 0.18 10.01
C GLU A 223 -23.11 1.37 9.05
N VAL A 224 -21.87 1.67 8.64
CA VAL A 224 -21.59 2.70 7.64
C VAL A 224 -22.24 2.37 6.29
N ASP A 225 -22.14 1.12 5.84
CA ASP A 225 -22.75 0.69 4.57
C ASP A 225 -24.28 0.74 4.62
N ARG A 226 -24.91 0.48 5.77
CA ARG A 226 -26.38 0.60 5.96
C ARG A 226 -26.87 2.05 6.00
N ALA A 227 -26.01 3.00 6.35
CA ALA A 227 -26.37 4.41 6.46
C ALA A 227 -26.34 5.16 5.11
N ARG A 228 -25.88 4.51 4.04
CA ARG A 228 -25.86 5.03 2.67
C ARG A 228 -27.14 4.69 1.91
#